data_AF-A0A1G9N6Z5-F1
#
_entry.id   AF-A0A1G9N6Z5-F1
#
_cell.length_a   1.000
_cell.length_b   1.000
_cell.length_c   1.000
_cell.angle_alpha   90.00
_cell.angle_beta   90.00
_cell.angle_gamma   90.00
#
_symmetry.space_group_name_H-M   'P 1'
#
loop_
_entity.id
_entity.type
_entity.pdbx_description
1 polymer ?
#
loop_
_entity_poly.entity_id
_entity_poly.type
_entity_poly.pdbx_seq_one_letter_code
_entity_poly.pdbx_strand_id
1 'polypeptide(L)'
;MWQRVPRFLRSFYFIASLLFVIWMVFFDRNDLISQLELRSKLTELEDQKAYYLERIKEVEKDHNELMSDSDLLEKFAREKYFMKRPNEDVYIVVEEAEE
;
A
#
# COMPACT_ATOMS: atom_id res chain seq x y z
N MET A 1 32.66 14.05 -45.23
CA MET A 1 31.59 13.21 -44.65
C MET A 1 30.21 13.88 -44.55
N TRP A 2 30.00 15.11 -45.04
CA TRP A 2 28.70 15.81 -44.95
C TRP A 2 27.70 15.52 -46.10
N GLN A 3 28.07 14.72 -47.09
CA GLN A 3 27.25 14.52 -48.30
C GLN A 3 26.11 13.50 -48.14
N ARG A 4 26.03 12.78 -47.01
CA ARG A 4 25.00 11.74 -46.78
C ARG A 4 23.88 12.12 -45.83
N VAL A 5 23.85 13.36 -45.32
CA VAL A 5 22.77 13.81 -44.43
C VAL A 5 21.60 14.33 -45.28
N PRO A 6 20.40 13.72 -45.20
CA PRO A 6 19.22 14.18 -45.92
C PRO A 6 18.93 15.68 -45.69
N ARG A 7 18.41 16.36 -46.73
CA ARG A 7 18.26 17.82 -46.73
C ARG A 7 17.33 18.35 -45.62
N PHE A 8 16.36 17.55 -45.19
CA PHE A 8 15.43 17.90 -44.10
C PHE A 8 16.12 17.96 -42.73
N LEU A 9 17.13 17.11 -42.48
CA LEU A 9 17.91 17.09 -41.23
C LEU A 9 18.84 18.29 -41.05
N ARG A 10 19.01 19.14 -42.07
CA ARG A 10 19.79 20.39 -42.00
C ARG A 10 18.92 21.64 -41.87
N SER A 11 17.59 21.49 -41.93
CA SER A 11 16.68 22.60 -41.71
C SER A 11 16.71 22.98 -40.24
N PHE A 12 16.98 24.26 -39.94
CA PHE A 12 16.90 24.79 -38.59
C PHE A 12 15.55 24.46 -37.93
N TYR A 13 14.46 24.58 -38.70
CA TYR A 13 13.11 24.26 -38.22
C TYR A 13 12.95 22.79 -37.85
N PHE A 14 13.60 21.86 -38.57
CA PHE A 14 13.53 20.44 -38.25
C PHE A 14 14.29 20.12 -36.96
N ILE A 15 15.50 20.67 -36.81
CA ILE A 15 16.31 20.48 -35.60
C ILE A 15 15.62 21.12 -34.40
N ALA A 16 15.10 22.34 -34.56
CA ALA A 16 14.34 23.03 -33.52
C ALA A 16 13.06 22.27 -33.13
N SER A 17 12.30 21.74 -34.11
CA SER A 17 11.12 20.93 -33.82
C SER A 17 11.47 19.61 -33.15
N LEU A 18 12.57 18.97 -33.56
CA LEU A 18 13.00 17.72 -32.96
C LEU A 18 13.45 17.93 -31.51
N LEU A 19 14.23 18.99 -31.26
CA LEU A 19 14.62 19.37 -29.90
C LEU A 19 13.40 19.76 -29.06
N PHE A 20 12.41 20.44 -29.63
CA PHE A 20 11.17 20.76 -28.94
C PHE A 20 10.35 19.52 -28.58
N VAL A 21 10.23 18.55 -29.49
CA VAL A 21 9.56 17.27 -29.21
C VAL A 21 10.32 16.48 -28.15
N ILE A 22 11.64 16.39 -28.24
CA ILE A 22 12.47 15.75 -27.20
C ILE A 22 12.27 16.49 -25.87
N TRP A 23 12.24 17.83 -25.86
CA TRP A 23 11.98 18.60 -24.66
C TRP A 23 10.62 18.27 -24.04
N MET A 24 9.56 18.24 -24.84
CA MET A 24 8.22 17.90 -24.35
C MET A 24 8.11 16.44 -23.88
N VAL A 25 8.91 15.52 -24.40
CA VAL A 25 8.87 14.10 -23.99
C VAL A 25 9.71 13.83 -22.74
N PHE A 26 10.84 14.52 -22.56
CA PHE A 26 11.81 14.22 -21.50
C PHE A 26 11.87 15.25 -20.36
N PHE A 27 11.60 16.52 -20.62
CA PHE A 27 11.76 17.60 -19.64
C PHE A 27 10.43 18.22 -19.18
N ASP A 28 9.33 17.93 -19.89
CA ASP A 28 8.00 18.34 -19.43
C ASP A 28 7.52 17.48 -18.26
N ARG A 29 6.73 18.07 -17.36
CA ARG A 29 6.25 17.42 -16.11
C ARG A 29 5.34 16.21 -16.33
N ASN A 30 4.96 15.94 -17.57
CA ASN A 30 4.10 14.85 -17.96
C ASN A 30 4.91 13.73 -18.65
N ASP A 31 6.12 13.50 -18.16
CA ASP A 31 7.01 12.48 -18.68
C ASP A 31 6.39 11.08 -18.51
N LEU A 32 6.72 10.20 -19.45
CA LEU A 32 6.17 8.84 -19.50
C LEU A 32 6.54 8.01 -18.26
N ILE A 33 7.64 8.33 -17.59
CA ILE A 33 8.13 7.59 -16.42
C ILE A 33 7.22 7.87 -15.23
N SER A 34 6.94 9.15 -14.96
CA SER A 34 5.99 9.59 -13.92
C SER A 34 4.62 8.94 -14.10
N GLN A 35 4.13 8.81 -15.34
CA GLN A 35 2.86 8.15 -15.62
C GLN A 35 2.88 6.64 -15.35
N LEU A 36 4.01 5.97 -15.59
CA LEU A 36 4.16 4.55 -15.25
C LEU A 36 4.23 4.34 -13.74
N GLU A 37 4.97 5.20 -13.02
CA GLU A 37 5.04 5.17 -11.56
C GLU A 37 3.67 5.41 -10.92
N LEU A 38 2.92 6.41 -11.40
CA LEU A 38 1.56 6.68 -10.93
C LEU A 38 0.62 5.50 -11.17
N ARG A 39 0.71 4.83 -12.33
CA ARG A 39 -0.08 3.62 -12.60
C ARG A 39 0.27 2.48 -11.65
N SER A 40 1.56 2.25 -11.42
CA SER A 40 2.00 1.23 -10.44
C SER A 40 1.49 1.57 -9.05
N LYS A 41 1.55 2.84 -8.64
CA LYS A 41 1.07 3.27 -7.32
C LYS A 41 -0.44 3.13 -7.19
N LEU A 42 -1.18 3.40 -8.26
CA LEU A 42 -2.63 3.22 -8.29
C LEU A 42 -2.99 1.75 -8.08
N THR A 43 -2.35 0.82 -8.80
CA THR A 43 -2.57 -0.61 -8.60
C THR A 43 -2.23 -1.06 -7.18
N GLU A 44 -1.09 -0.61 -6.63
CA GLU A 44 -0.70 -0.91 -5.24
C GLU A 44 -1.77 -0.45 -4.23
N LEU A 45 -2.33 0.75 -4.42
CA LEU A 45 -3.38 1.29 -3.56
C LEU A 45 -4.70 0.53 -3.71
N GLU A 46 -5.05 0.08 -4.91
CA GLU A 46 -6.22 -0.74 -5.16
C GLU A 46 -6.11 -2.11 -4.49
N ASP A 47 -4.94 -2.75 -4.58
CA ASP A 47 -4.66 -4.03 -3.92
C ASP A 47 -4.72 -3.88 -2.39
N GLN A 48 -4.11 -2.83 -1.84
CA GLN A 48 -4.21 -2.53 -0.41
C GLN A 48 -5.65 -2.30 0.03
N LYS A 49 -6.43 -1.55 -0.75
CA LYS A 49 -7.85 -1.33 -0.48
C LYS A 49 -8.62 -2.65 -0.46
N ALA A 50 -8.41 -3.53 -1.44
CA ALA A 50 -9.07 -4.83 -1.49
C ALA A 50 -8.72 -5.69 -0.27
N TYR A 51 -7.43 -5.75 0.09
CA TYR A 51 -6.94 -6.45 1.27
C TYR A 51 -7.60 -5.95 2.57
N TYR A 52 -7.65 -4.64 2.80
CA TYR A 52 -8.24 -4.10 4.02
C TYR A 52 -9.74 -4.29 4.08
N LEU A 53 -10.46 -4.22 2.96
CA LEU A 53 -11.90 -4.51 2.92
C LEU A 53 -12.20 -5.96 3.29
N GLU A 54 -11.37 -6.91 2.84
CA GLU A 54 -11.49 -8.31 3.23
C GLU A 54 -11.23 -8.50 4.72
N ARG A 55 -10.16 -7.88 5.25
CA ARG A 55 -9.85 -7.94 6.69
C ARG A 55 -10.90 -7.30 7.57
N ILE A 56 -11.50 -6.19 7.16
CA ILE A 56 -12.61 -5.58 7.89
C ILE A 56 -13.77 -6.57 7.99
N LYS A 57 -14.12 -7.22 6.88
CA LYS A 57 -15.20 -8.21 6.86
C LYS A 57 -14.93 -9.41 7.76
N GLU A 58 -13.68 -9.89 7.78
CA GLU A 58 -13.25 -10.98 8.66
C GLU A 58 -13.35 -10.56 10.14
N VAL A 59 -12.79 -9.39 10.50
CA VAL A 59 -12.83 -8.89 11.87
C VAL A 59 -14.26 -8.59 12.33
N GLU A 60 -15.11 -8.04 11.48
CA GLU A 60 -16.53 -7.84 11.80
C GLU A 60 -17.26 -9.16 12.06
N LYS A 61 -16.95 -10.19 11.27
CA LYS A 61 -17.49 -11.53 11.49
C LYS A 61 -17.03 -12.10 12.83
N ASP A 62 -15.73 -12.06 13.10
CA ASP A 62 -15.16 -12.56 14.36
C ASP A 62 -15.71 -11.80 15.56
N HIS A 63 -15.85 -10.47 15.44
CA HIS A 63 -16.46 -9.63 16.47
C HIS A 63 -17.91 -10.00 16.74
N ASN A 64 -18.71 -10.23 15.68
CA ASN A 64 -20.10 -10.63 15.85
C ASN A 64 -20.23 -12.02 16.47
N GLU A 65 -19.38 -12.97 16.08
CA GLU A 65 -19.34 -14.30 16.70
C GLU A 65 -18.95 -14.19 18.19
N LEU A 66 -17.91 -13.41 18.52
CA LEU A 66 -17.45 -13.20 19.89
C LEU A 66 -18.51 -12.51 20.77
N MET A 67 -19.20 -11.49 20.26
CA MET A 67 -20.19 -10.72 21.01
C MET A 67 -21.56 -11.42 21.10
N SER A 68 -21.80 -12.42 20.25
CA SER A 68 -23.06 -13.18 20.28
C SER A 68 -23.15 -14.18 21.44
N ASP A 69 -22.00 -14.58 22.01
CA ASP A 69 -21.90 -15.56 23.08
C ASP A 69 -21.17 -14.97 24.29
N SER A 70 -21.89 -14.83 25.41
CA SER A 70 -21.35 -14.27 26.64
C SER A 70 -20.19 -15.08 27.23
N ASP A 71 -20.20 -16.40 27.02
CA ASP A 71 -19.18 -17.29 27.56
C ASP A 71 -17.88 -17.18 26.76
N LEU A 72 -17.99 -17.04 25.43
CA LEU A 72 -16.84 -16.76 24.56
C LEU A 72 -16.25 -15.38 24.84
N LEU A 73 -17.09 -14.37 25.07
CA LEU A 73 -16.65 -13.02 25.43
C LEU A 73 -15.91 -13.00 26.78
N GLU A 74 -16.44 -13.66 27.81
CA GLU A 74 -15.78 -13.76 29.12
C GLU A 74 -14.42 -14.48 28.99
N LYS A 75 -14.37 -15.59 28.24
CA LYS A 75 -13.13 -16.33 27.99
C LYS A 75 -12.08 -15.45 27.29
N PHE A 76 -12.46 -14.73 26.24
CA PHE A 76 -11.55 -13.84 25.52
C PHE A 76 -11.05 -12.69 26.41
N ALA A 77 -11.93 -12.07 27.18
CA ALA A 77 -11.56 -11.01 28.12
C ALA A 77 -10.56 -11.50 29.19
N ARG A 78 -10.73 -12.75 29.67
CA ARG A 78 -9.85 -13.38 30.65
C ARG A 78 -8.50 -13.79 30.07
N GLU A 79 -8.47 -14.42 28.90
CA GLU A 79 -7.23 -14.92 28.29
C GLU A 79 -6.41 -13.81 27.63
N LYS A 80 -7.07 -12.84 26.97
CA LYS A 80 -6.37 -11.80 26.21
C LYS A 80 -6.04 -10.56 27.04
N TYR A 81 -6.96 -10.17 27.92
CA TYR A 81 -6.88 -8.92 28.68
C TYR A 81 -6.75 -9.15 30.18
N PHE A 82 -6.71 -10.40 30.65
CA PHE A 82 -6.60 -10.76 32.07
C PHE A 82 -7.66 -10.07 32.95
N MET A 83 -8.86 -9.84 32.39
CA MET A 83 -9.95 -9.22 33.12
C MET A 83 -10.41 -10.11 34.28
N LYS A 84 -10.75 -9.48 35.41
CA LYS A 84 -11.15 -10.16 36.66
C LYS A 84 -12.42 -9.57 37.22
N ARG A 85 -13.17 -10.38 37.98
CA ARG A 85 -14.31 -9.88 38.76
C ARG A 85 -13.80 -9.15 40.02
N PRO A 86 -14.59 -8.25 40.63
CA PRO A 86 -14.15 -7.47 41.80
C PRO A 86 -13.66 -8.31 43.00
N ASN A 87 -14.17 -9.54 43.14
CA ASN A 87 -13.82 -10.47 44.23
C ASN A 87 -12.88 -11.59 43.77
N GLU A 88 -12.15 -11.39 42.67
CA GLU A 88 -11.27 -12.39 42.06
C GLU A 88 -9.84 -11.87 41.99
N ASP A 89 -8.88 -12.76 42.25
CA ASP A 89 -7.45 -12.49 42.13
C ASP A 89 -6.87 -13.31 40.98
N VAL A 90 -6.16 -12.63 40.08
CA VAL A 90 -5.56 -13.22 38.88
C VAL A 90 -4.04 -13.25 39.07
N TYR A 91 -3.45 -14.42 38.92
CA TYR A 91 -2.01 -14.64 38.99
C TYR A 91 -1.48 -14.98 37.60
N ILE A 92 -0.47 -14.26 37.13
CA ILE A 92 0.22 -14.54 35.87
C ILE A 92 1.51 -15.27 36.23
N VAL A 93 1.61 -16.54 35.85
CA VAL A 93 2.84 -17.34 36.04
C VAL A 93 3.72 -17.09 34.82
N VAL A 94 4.85 -16.44 35.03
CA VAL A 94 5.89 -16.26 34.02
C VAL A 94 6.97 -17.28 34.32
N GLU A 95 7.34 -18.11 33.35
CA GLU A 95 8.54 -18.93 33.48
C GLU A 95 9.73 -17.98 33.56
N GLU A 96 10.47 -18.02 34.67
CA GLU A 96 11.73 -17.30 34.80
C GLU A 96 12.66 -17.87 33.72
N ALA A 97 13.01 -17.03 32.74
CA ALA A 97 14.05 -17.40 31.80
C ALA A 97 15.34 -17.59 32.62
N GLU A 98 15.79 -18.82 32.74
CA GLU A 98 17.09 -19.15 33.35
C GLU A 98 18.17 -18.31 32.63
N GLU A 99 18.79 -17.39 33.36
CA GLU A 99 19.93 -16.57 32.89
C GLU A 99 21.18 -17.41 32.63
#